data_AF-A0A0Q8TM00-F1
#
_entry.id   AF-A0A0Q8TM00-F1
#
_cell.length_a   1.000
_cell.length_b   1.000
_cell.length_c   1.000
_cell.angle_alpha   90.00
_cell.angle_beta   90.00
_cell.angle_gamma   90.00
#
_symmetry.space_group_name_H-M   'P 1'
#
loop_
_entity.id
_entity.type
_entity.pdbx_description
1 polymer ?
#
loop_
_entity_poly.entity_id
_entity_poly.type
_entity_poly.pdbx_seq_one_letter_code
_entity_poly.pdbx_strand_id
1 'polypeptide(L)'
;MAIQPVPDAPATVPFPGLNEKAAGTYNALAYAWGNQMPTYAVGIKALGDNVLNNANETKTNADIAVAKAGEGVAARDVAVAAAITALTAPGTLATSTTSMTIAQGEPAFVIEAGKNLRAGMFVTIGAPGGQVMYGRIQFYDNATGEIEVFVSYTEGAGTYSQWTVAVSGPPARIPRNKLFYYGGA
;
A
#
# COMPACT_ATOMS: atom_id res chain seq x y z
N MET A 1 -16.67 -8.61 11.33
CA MET A 1 -17.88 -8.93 12.11
C MET A 1 -19.07 -8.83 11.17
N ALA A 2 -20.10 -9.66 11.37
CA ALA A 2 -21.22 -9.76 10.44
C ALA A 2 -22.33 -8.77 10.83
N ILE A 3 -22.82 -8.01 9.85
CA ILE A 3 -23.94 -7.08 10.01
C ILE A 3 -25.14 -7.84 10.57
N GLN A 4 -25.72 -7.35 11.65
CA GLN A 4 -26.95 -7.93 12.20
C GLN A 4 -28.08 -7.73 11.18
N PRO A 5 -28.76 -8.81 10.76
CA PRO A 5 -29.82 -8.72 9.77
C PRO A 5 -31.04 -7.94 10.32
N VAL A 6 -31.84 -7.42 9.40
CA VAL A 6 -33.12 -6.80 9.76
C VAL A 6 -34.08 -7.90 10.24
N PRO A 7 -34.70 -7.76 11.43
CA PRO A 7 -35.72 -8.71 11.88
C PRO A 7 -36.92 -8.72 10.92
N ASP A 8 -37.55 -9.89 10.73
CA ASP A 8 -38.73 -10.01 9.87
C ASP A 8 -39.86 -9.10 10.35
N ALA A 9 -40.55 -8.47 9.39
CA ALA A 9 -41.69 -7.64 9.70
C ALA A 9 -42.87 -8.52 10.20
N PRO A 10 -43.53 -8.14 11.29
CA PRO A 10 -44.74 -8.83 11.74
C PRO A 10 -45.88 -8.70 10.71
N ALA A 11 -46.75 -9.71 10.65
CA ALA A 11 -47.85 -9.77 9.69
C ALA A 11 -48.87 -8.65 9.92
N THR A 12 -49.30 -7.99 8.84
CA THR A 12 -50.27 -6.89 8.90
C THR A 12 -51.70 -7.36 9.09
N VAL A 13 -52.44 -6.68 9.97
CA VAL A 13 -53.89 -6.82 10.10
C VAL A 13 -54.56 -5.50 9.71
N PRO A 14 -55.64 -5.52 8.92
CA PRO A 14 -56.28 -4.31 8.45
C PRO A 14 -56.86 -3.50 9.61
N PHE A 15 -56.70 -2.18 9.55
CA PHE A 15 -57.32 -1.28 10.50
C PHE A 15 -58.84 -1.28 10.31
N PRO A 16 -59.64 -1.35 11.40
CA PRO A 16 -61.08 -1.43 11.27
C PRO A 16 -61.70 -0.14 10.71
N GLY A 17 -62.31 -0.22 9.55
CA GLY A 17 -63.00 0.86 8.84
C GLY A 17 -64.46 1.07 9.30
N LEU A 18 -64.97 2.29 9.10
CA LEU A 18 -66.36 2.63 9.47
C LEU A 18 -67.42 1.83 8.69
N ASN A 19 -67.09 1.41 7.47
CA ASN A 19 -67.90 0.52 6.62
C ASN A 19 -68.11 -0.87 7.25
N GLU A 20 -67.20 -1.35 8.09
CA GLU A 20 -67.28 -2.66 8.75
C GLU A 20 -68.22 -2.66 9.95
N LYS A 21 -68.56 -1.47 10.46
CA LYS A 21 -69.60 -1.31 11.48
C LYS A 21 -70.98 -1.68 10.91
N ALA A 22 -71.24 -1.30 9.66
CA ALA A 22 -72.45 -1.69 8.93
C ALA A 22 -72.47 -3.19 8.59
N ALA A 23 -71.28 -3.81 8.44
CA ALA A 23 -71.13 -5.24 8.17
C ALA A 23 -71.04 -6.12 9.44
N GLY A 24 -71.02 -5.53 10.64
CA GLY A 24 -70.92 -6.26 11.91
C GLY A 24 -69.54 -6.86 12.24
N THR A 25 -68.51 -6.65 11.41
CA THR A 25 -67.17 -7.23 11.57
C THR A 25 -66.18 -6.33 12.33
N TYR A 26 -66.56 -5.08 12.60
CA TYR A 26 -65.70 -4.06 13.22
C TYR A 26 -65.02 -4.50 14.52
N ASN A 27 -65.78 -5.08 15.47
CA ASN A 27 -65.25 -5.46 16.79
C ASN A 27 -64.19 -6.57 16.70
N ALA A 28 -64.36 -7.52 15.77
CA ALA A 28 -63.40 -8.60 15.55
C ALA A 28 -62.08 -8.06 14.96
N LEU A 29 -62.16 -7.13 14.00
CA LEU A 29 -60.99 -6.48 13.41
C LEU A 29 -60.29 -5.55 14.40
N ALA A 30 -61.03 -4.81 15.23
CA ALA A 30 -60.47 -3.98 16.29
C ALA A 30 -59.72 -4.81 17.34
N TYR A 31 -60.27 -5.96 17.74
CA TYR A 31 -59.61 -6.88 18.66
C TYR A 31 -58.35 -7.51 18.05
N ALA A 32 -58.41 -7.95 16.80
CA ALA A 32 -57.26 -8.49 16.08
C ALA A 32 -56.13 -7.46 15.93
N TRP A 33 -56.47 -6.21 15.59
CA TRP A 33 -55.53 -5.10 15.51
C TRP A 33 -54.90 -4.77 16.87
N GLY A 34 -55.71 -4.69 17.93
CA GLY A 34 -55.23 -4.45 19.29
C GLY A 34 -54.26 -5.52 19.78
N ASN A 35 -54.52 -6.79 19.45
CA ASN A 35 -53.63 -7.91 19.81
C ASN A 35 -52.31 -7.93 19.02
N GLN A 36 -52.26 -7.34 17.82
CA GLN A 36 -51.04 -7.25 17.01
C GLN A 36 -50.15 -6.05 17.40
N MET A 37 -50.70 -5.01 18.03
CA MET A 37 -49.91 -3.83 18.42
C MET A 37 -48.64 -4.12 19.24
N PRO A 38 -48.66 -5.02 20.25
CA PRO A 38 -47.46 -5.39 20.98
C PRO A 38 -46.36 -6.03 20.11
N THR A 39 -46.72 -6.79 19.07
CA THR A 39 -45.72 -7.46 18.21
C THR A 39 -44.98 -6.46 17.34
N TYR A 40 -45.66 -5.42 16.83
CA TYR A 40 -45.01 -4.30 16.16
C TYR A 40 -44.05 -3.54 17.07
N ALA A 41 -44.45 -3.27 18.31
CA ALA A 41 -43.60 -2.55 19.27
C ALA A 41 -42.30 -3.31 19.56
N VAL A 42 -42.38 -4.64 19.70
CA VAL A 42 -41.20 -5.51 19.86
C VAL A 42 -40.33 -5.50 18.60
N GLY A 43 -40.92 -5.63 17.41
CA GLY A 43 -40.18 -5.60 16.15
C GLY A 43 -39.44 -4.27 15.91
N ILE A 44 -40.08 -3.14 16.20
CA ILE A 44 -39.47 -1.80 16.10
C ILE A 44 -38.30 -1.67 17.07
N LYS A 45 -38.45 -2.15 18.32
CA LYS A 45 -37.35 -2.14 19.29
C LYS A 45 -36.18 -3.00 18.81
N ALA A 46 -36.44 -4.21 18.33
CA ALA A 46 -35.41 -5.10 17.82
C ALA A 46 -34.66 -4.50 16.63
N LEU A 47 -35.37 -3.84 15.71
CA LEU A 47 -34.75 -3.09 14.63
C LEU A 47 -33.84 -1.96 15.15
N GLY A 48 -34.31 -1.18 16.13
CA GLY A 48 -33.53 -0.11 16.76
C GLY A 48 -32.25 -0.63 17.42
N ASP A 49 -32.35 -1.74 18.16
CA ASP A 49 -31.20 -2.39 18.79
C ASP A 49 -30.19 -2.87 17.73
N ASN A 50 -30.65 -3.48 16.63
CA ASN A 50 -29.78 -3.94 15.53
C ASN A 50 -29.08 -2.78 14.82
N VAL A 51 -29.79 -1.68 14.55
CA VAL A 51 -29.21 -0.48 13.95
C VAL A 51 -28.14 0.12 14.85
N LEU A 52 -28.39 0.21 16.17
CA LEU A 52 -27.41 0.70 17.13
C LEU A 52 -26.16 -0.19 17.18
N ASN A 53 -26.33 -1.51 17.20
CA ASN A 53 -25.23 -2.47 17.18
C ASN A 53 -24.38 -2.31 15.91
N ASN A 54 -25.01 -2.28 14.74
CA ASN A 54 -24.33 -2.11 13.46
C ASN A 54 -23.58 -0.76 13.38
N ALA A 55 -24.14 0.31 13.95
CA ALA A 55 -23.48 1.62 14.03
C ALA A 55 -22.24 1.59 14.92
N ASN A 56 -22.32 0.96 16.09
CA ASN A 56 -21.20 0.81 17.01
C ASN A 56 -20.08 -0.05 16.40
N GLU A 57 -20.42 -1.17 15.77
CA GLU A 57 -19.45 -2.01 15.05
C GLU A 57 -18.75 -1.23 13.94
N THR A 58 -19.50 -0.42 13.18
CA THR A 58 -18.93 0.43 12.13
C THR A 58 -17.93 1.43 12.71
N LYS A 59 -18.26 2.07 13.84
CA LYS A 59 -17.34 2.96 14.54
C LYS A 59 -16.06 2.23 14.98
N THR A 60 -16.19 1.06 15.60
CA THR A 60 -15.03 0.25 16.01
C THR A 60 -14.17 -0.14 14.82
N ASN A 61 -14.77 -0.57 13.71
CA ASN A 61 -14.04 -0.91 12.49
C ASN A 61 -13.31 0.31 11.90
N ALA A 62 -13.90 1.50 11.97
CA ALA A 62 -13.25 2.74 11.55
C ALA A 62 -12.05 3.08 12.44
N ASP A 63 -12.20 2.97 13.77
CA ASP A 63 -11.11 3.21 14.72
C ASP A 63 -9.94 2.20 14.50
N ILE A 64 -10.24 0.93 14.21
CA ILE A 64 -9.25 -0.08 13.81
C ILE A 64 -8.55 0.29 12.50
N ALA A 65 -9.30 0.75 11.50
CA ALA A 65 -8.73 1.15 10.21
C ALA A 65 -7.75 2.33 10.36
N VAL A 66 -8.08 3.31 11.21
CA VAL A 66 -7.20 4.44 11.53
C VAL A 66 -5.93 3.94 12.25
N ALA A 67 -6.06 3.05 13.22
CA ALA A 67 -4.90 2.47 13.90
C ALA A 67 -3.97 1.71 12.93
N LYS A 68 -4.55 0.91 12.02
CA LYS A 68 -3.79 0.19 10.98
C LYS A 68 -3.09 1.11 9.99
N ALA A 69 -3.71 2.24 9.64
CA ALA A 69 -3.03 3.26 8.84
C ALA A 69 -1.81 3.83 9.57
N GLY A 70 -1.92 4.10 10.88
CA GLY A 70 -0.81 4.53 11.73
C GLY A 70 0.34 3.51 11.80
N GLU A 71 0.02 2.23 11.98
CA GLU A 71 1.01 1.13 11.93
C GLU A 71 1.76 1.10 10.58
N GLY A 72 1.04 1.30 9.47
CA GLY A 72 1.62 1.36 8.12
C GLY A 72 2.59 2.53 7.94
N VAL A 73 2.26 3.71 8.48
CA VAL A 73 3.16 4.87 8.46
C VAL A 73 4.42 4.60 9.30
N ALA A 74 4.27 4.06 10.50
CA ALA A 74 5.42 3.73 11.35
C ALA A 74 6.34 2.69 10.69
N ALA A 75 5.77 1.64 10.08
CA ALA A 75 6.54 0.64 9.35
C ALA A 75 7.31 1.23 8.17
N ARG A 76 6.70 2.16 7.43
CA ARG A 76 7.36 2.91 6.35
C ARG A 76 8.54 3.71 6.88
N ASP A 77 8.36 4.46 7.98
CA ASP A 77 9.41 5.32 8.51
C ASP A 77 10.61 4.51 9.03
N VAL A 78 10.35 3.36 9.66
CA VAL A 78 11.39 2.38 10.03
C VAL A 78 12.13 1.86 8.80
N ALA A 79 11.42 1.52 7.71
CA ALA A 79 12.04 1.05 6.48
C ALA A 79 12.92 2.13 5.82
N VAL A 80 12.49 3.39 5.83
CA VAL A 80 13.27 4.53 5.32
C VAL A 80 14.54 4.73 6.16
N ALA A 81 14.43 4.71 7.48
CA ALA A 81 15.59 4.83 8.36
C ALA A 81 16.61 3.70 8.13
N ALA A 82 16.14 2.47 8.03
CA ALA A 82 16.99 1.32 7.72
C ALA A 82 17.69 1.44 6.37
N ALA A 83 16.99 1.96 5.34
CA ALA A 83 17.58 2.20 4.02
C ALA A 83 18.68 3.27 4.06
N ILE A 84 18.51 4.33 4.85
CA ILE A 84 19.54 5.38 5.02
C ILE A 84 20.78 4.79 5.69
N THR A 85 20.62 3.99 6.75
CA THR A 85 21.73 3.30 7.42
C THR A 85 22.45 2.33 6.47
N ALA A 86 21.71 1.61 5.62
CA ALA A 86 22.30 0.71 4.65
C ALA A 86 23.08 1.45 3.56
N LEU A 87 22.64 2.63 3.13
CA LEU A 87 23.34 3.43 2.12
C LEU A 87 24.68 3.96 2.64
N THR A 88 24.75 4.37 3.91
CA THR A 88 25.95 4.94 4.52
C THR A 88 26.89 3.90 5.15
N ALA A 89 26.56 2.61 5.05
CA ALA A 89 27.41 1.55 5.55
C ALA A 89 28.76 1.53 4.80
N PRO A 90 29.92 1.44 5.48
CA PRO A 90 31.24 1.50 4.82
C PRO A 90 31.47 0.46 3.72
N GLY A 91 30.74 -0.65 3.74
CA GLY A 91 30.83 -1.72 2.75
C GLY A 91 29.99 -1.52 1.49
N THR A 92 29.09 -0.53 1.42
CA THR A 92 28.16 -0.29 0.29
C THR A 92 28.49 0.95 -0.53
N LEU A 93 29.56 1.65 -0.14
CA LEU A 93 30.14 2.80 -0.83
C LEU A 93 31.59 2.48 -1.18
N ALA A 94 31.97 2.69 -2.43
CA ALA A 94 33.34 2.51 -2.91
C ALA A 94 33.75 3.67 -3.80
N THR A 95 35.05 3.94 -3.88
CA THR A 95 35.61 4.89 -4.84
C THR A 95 36.47 4.19 -5.87
N SER A 96 36.56 4.77 -7.06
CA SER A 96 37.50 4.37 -8.12
C SER A 96 38.27 5.60 -8.58
N THR A 97 39.57 5.43 -8.76
CA THR A 97 40.49 6.40 -9.38
C THR A 97 40.84 6.03 -10.83
N THR A 98 40.15 5.02 -11.38
CA THR A 98 40.38 4.59 -12.76
C THR A 98 39.71 5.57 -13.71
N SER A 99 40.44 6.06 -14.69
CA SER A 99 39.87 6.92 -15.73
C SER A 99 38.94 6.11 -16.64
N MET A 100 37.69 6.56 -16.75
CA MET A 100 36.66 5.86 -17.51
C MET A 100 35.77 6.86 -18.23
N THR A 101 35.30 6.48 -19.42
CA THR A 101 34.33 7.26 -20.19
C THR A 101 32.93 6.74 -19.88
N ILE A 102 31.97 7.67 -19.74
CA ILE A 102 30.56 7.31 -19.58
C ILE A 102 30.09 6.54 -20.82
N ALA A 103 29.63 5.31 -20.61
CA ALA A 103 29.10 4.47 -21.67
C ALA A 103 28.09 3.48 -21.10
N GLN A 104 27.13 3.05 -21.93
CA GLN A 104 26.31 1.87 -21.68
C GLN A 104 27.09 0.60 -22.03
N GLY A 105 26.62 -0.54 -21.54
CA GLY A 105 27.27 -1.84 -21.74
C GLY A 105 27.95 -2.31 -20.47
N GLU A 106 29.07 -3.01 -20.59
CA GLU A 106 29.75 -3.67 -19.48
C GLU A 106 31.14 -3.05 -19.21
N PRO A 107 31.22 -1.80 -18.69
CA PRO A 107 32.50 -1.27 -18.24
C PRO A 107 33.07 -2.10 -17.08
N ALA A 108 34.34 -2.47 -17.24
CA ALA A 108 35.18 -3.04 -16.20
C ALA A 108 36.16 -1.99 -15.68
N PHE A 109 36.30 -1.90 -14.36
CA PHE A 109 37.21 -0.98 -13.68
C PHE A 109 37.54 -1.48 -12.28
N VAL A 110 38.43 -0.76 -11.58
CA VAL A 110 38.83 -1.12 -10.21
C VAL A 110 38.28 -0.10 -9.23
N ILE A 111 37.64 -0.60 -8.16
CA ILE A 111 37.25 0.15 -6.97
C ILE A 111 38.07 -0.32 -5.77
N GLU A 112 37.86 0.31 -4.61
CA GLU A 112 38.38 -0.20 -3.34
C GLU A 112 37.97 -1.67 -3.10
N ALA A 113 38.94 -2.49 -2.66
CA ALA A 113 38.71 -3.86 -2.20
C ALA A 113 38.00 -3.90 -0.83
N GLY A 114 37.57 -5.08 -0.38
CA GLY A 114 36.97 -5.26 0.94
C GLY A 114 35.53 -4.73 1.06
N LYS A 115 34.83 -4.52 -0.06
CA LYS A 115 33.45 -4.02 -0.06
C LYS A 115 32.45 -5.16 -0.01
N ASN A 116 31.32 -4.89 0.62
CA ASN A 116 30.16 -5.76 0.55
C ASN A 116 29.41 -5.43 -0.73
N LEU A 117 29.95 -5.85 -1.87
CA LEU A 117 29.33 -5.81 -3.20
C LEU A 117 29.34 -7.22 -3.79
N ARG A 118 28.31 -7.55 -4.58
CA ARG A 118 28.18 -8.89 -5.21
C ARG A 118 27.41 -8.78 -6.52
N ALA A 119 27.65 -9.76 -7.40
CA ALA A 119 26.91 -9.89 -8.64
C ALA A 119 25.38 -9.89 -8.39
N GLY A 120 24.63 -9.25 -9.29
CA GLY A 120 23.18 -9.09 -9.21
C GLY A 120 22.70 -7.85 -8.45
N MET A 121 23.56 -7.19 -7.68
CA MET A 121 23.21 -5.92 -7.02
C MET A 121 23.15 -4.76 -8.02
N PHE A 122 22.27 -3.82 -7.76
CA PHE A 122 22.20 -2.57 -8.52
C PHE A 122 23.09 -1.52 -7.88
N VAL A 123 23.74 -0.71 -8.72
CA VAL A 123 24.63 0.36 -8.30
C VAL A 123 24.38 1.63 -9.11
N THR A 124 24.64 2.75 -8.45
CA THR A 124 24.79 4.06 -9.08
C THR A 124 26.26 4.43 -9.02
N ILE A 125 26.84 4.75 -10.17
CA ILE A 125 28.23 5.16 -10.34
C ILE A 125 28.21 6.64 -10.71
N GLY A 126 28.67 7.51 -9.80
CA GLY A 126 28.67 8.96 -9.99
C GLY A 126 30.07 9.53 -10.20
N ALA A 127 30.20 10.51 -11.10
CA ALA A 127 31.39 11.34 -11.24
C ALA A 127 31.18 12.75 -10.65
N PRO A 128 32.27 13.47 -10.32
CA PRO A 128 32.20 14.87 -9.91
C PRO A 128 31.50 15.73 -10.97
N GLY A 129 30.48 16.50 -10.56
CA GLY A 129 29.71 17.35 -11.47
C GLY A 129 28.34 16.79 -11.86
N GLY A 130 27.91 15.67 -11.25
CA GLY A 130 26.53 15.17 -11.35
C GLY A 130 26.28 14.16 -12.46
N GLN A 131 27.33 13.67 -13.12
CA GLN A 131 27.20 12.63 -14.14
C GLN A 131 27.02 11.26 -13.50
N VAL A 132 26.18 10.42 -14.09
CA VAL A 132 25.73 9.17 -13.48
C VAL A 132 25.73 8.04 -14.50
N MET A 133 26.14 6.85 -14.06
CA MET A 133 25.82 5.57 -14.69
C MET A 133 25.05 4.72 -13.70
N TYR A 134 23.98 4.09 -14.16
CA TYR A 134 23.17 3.18 -13.36
C TYR A 134 23.15 1.80 -14.01
N GLY A 135 23.39 0.78 -13.19
CA GLY A 135 23.54 -0.57 -13.71
C GLY A 135 23.50 -1.65 -12.64
N ARG A 136 23.72 -2.88 -13.08
CA ARG A 136 23.77 -4.07 -12.25
C ARG A 136 25.17 -4.66 -12.27
N ILE A 137 25.72 -5.00 -11.11
CA ILE A 137 27.01 -5.68 -11.00
C ILE A 137 26.90 -7.05 -11.68
N GLN A 138 27.77 -7.30 -12.64
CA GLN A 138 27.95 -8.61 -13.28
C GLN A 138 29.00 -9.42 -12.52
N PHE A 139 30.07 -8.76 -12.07
CA PHE A 139 31.17 -9.36 -11.34
C PHE A 139 31.79 -8.37 -10.33
N TYR A 140 32.26 -8.87 -9.19
CA TYR A 140 33.11 -8.13 -8.25
C TYR A 140 34.07 -9.09 -7.54
N ASP A 141 35.37 -8.81 -7.61
CA ASP A 141 36.40 -9.49 -6.83
C ASP A 141 36.71 -8.67 -5.56
N ASN A 142 36.37 -9.25 -4.41
CA ASN A 142 36.56 -8.59 -3.12
C ASN A 142 38.03 -8.46 -2.69
N ALA A 143 38.94 -9.26 -3.25
CA ALA A 143 40.36 -9.22 -2.96
C ALA A 143 41.08 -8.15 -3.78
N THR A 144 40.73 -8.00 -5.05
CA THR A 144 41.41 -7.08 -5.98
C THR A 144 40.67 -5.76 -6.18
N GLY A 145 39.35 -5.72 -5.93
CA GLY A 145 38.50 -4.57 -6.20
C GLY A 145 38.04 -4.46 -7.65
N GLU A 146 38.36 -5.44 -8.50
CA GLU A 146 37.90 -5.48 -9.89
C GLU A 146 36.38 -5.65 -9.93
N ILE A 147 35.70 -4.80 -10.70
CA ILE A 147 34.26 -4.79 -10.83
C ILE A 147 33.85 -4.64 -12.30
N GLU A 148 32.82 -5.37 -12.69
CA GLU A 148 32.15 -5.24 -13.98
C GLU A 148 30.67 -4.94 -13.72
N VAL A 149 30.16 -3.90 -14.38
CA VAL A 149 28.78 -3.44 -14.20
C VAL A 149 28.10 -3.37 -15.55
N PHE A 150 26.97 -4.05 -15.71
CA PHE A 150 26.08 -3.83 -16.85
C PHE A 150 25.33 -2.51 -16.66
N VAL A 151 25.79 -1.45 -17.30
CA VAL A 151 25.22 -0.10 -17.28
C VAL A 151 24.08 -0.02 -18.30
N SER A 152 22.87 0.20 -17.78
CA SER A 152 21.64 0.33 -18.58
C SER A 152 21.16 1.77 -18.76
N TYR A 153 21.70 2.70 -17.97
CA TYR A 153 21.32 4.11 -18.01
C TYR A 153 22.51 5.01 -17.71
N THR A 154 22.58 6.14 -18.41
CA THR A 154 23.64 7.14 -18.26
C THR A 154 23.06 8.54 -18.30
N GLU A 155 23.59 9.44 -17.48
CA GLU A 155 23.31 10.87 -17.49
C GLU A 155 24.63 11.64 -17.65
N GLY A 156 24.69 12.51 -18.66
CA GLY A 156 25.92 13.21 -19.05
C GLY A 156 26.80 12.42 -20.01
N ALA A 157 27.99 12.95 -20.26
CA ALA A 157 29.00 12.37 -21.15
C ALA A 157 30.40 12.83 -20.72
N GLY A 158 31.44 12.18 -21.22
CA GLY A 158 32.84 12.54 -20.98
C GLY A 158 33.63 11.47 -20.23
N THR A 159 34.89 11.79 -19.98
CA THR A 159 35.87 10.91 -19.31
C THR A 159 36.26 11.53 -17.97
N TYR A 160 36.15 10.75 -16.90
CA TYR A 160 36.44 11.19 -15.54
C TYR A 160 37.40 10.21 -14.87
N SER A 161 38.29 10.75 -14.02
CA SER A 161 39.31 10.01 -13.28
C SER A 161 38.88 9.64 -11.86
N GLN A 162 37.69 10.05 -11.43
CA GLN A 162 37.16 9.77 -10.10
C GLN A 162 35.70 9.35 -10.21
N TRP A 163 35.39 8.25 -9.55
CA TRP A 163 34.05 7.67 -9.53
C TRP A 163 33.69 7.25 -8.10
N THR A 164 32.44 7.47 -7.73
CA THR A 164 31.84 6.92 -6.51
C THR A 164 30.81 5.87 -6.90
N VAL A 165 30.94 4.67 -6.35
CA VAL A 165 30.00 3.57 -6.55
C VAL A 165 29.20 3.38 -5.28
N ALA A 166 27.88 3.48 -5.38
CA ALA A 166 26.95 3.28 -4.27
C ALA A 166 25.93 2.21 -4.62
N VAL A 167 25.61 1.33 -3.67
CA VAL A 167 24.49 0.38 -3.82
C VAL A 167 23.19 1.15 -4.03
N SER A 168 22.38 0.69 -4.98
CA SER A 168 21.11 1.29 -5.37
C SER A 168 19.99 0.24 -5.41
N GLY A 169 18.74 0.71 -5.42
CA GLY A 169 17.58 -0.14 -5.62
C GLY A 169 17.49 -0.67 -7.06
N PRO A 170 16.74 -1.74 -7.32
CA PRO A 170 16.41 -2.15 -8.68
C PRO A 170 15.65 -1.04 -9.42
N PRO A 171 15.66 -1.03 -10.77
CA PRO A 171 14.93 -0.02 -11.52
C PRO A 171 13.44 -0.13 -11.15
N ALA A 172 12.76 1.02 -11.08
CA ALA A 172 11.36 1.07 -10.71
C ALA A 172 10.56 0.13 -11.62
N ARG A 173 10.08 -0.99 -11.06
CA ARG A 173 9.08 -1.81 -11.71
C ARG A 173 7.76 -1.07 -11.55
N ILE A 174 7.34 -0.35 -12.57
CA ILE A 174 5.98 0.18 -12.60
C ILE A 174 5.05 -1.04 -12.50
N PRO A 175 4.24 -1.19 -11.44
CA PRO A 175 3.27 -2.27 -11.36
C PRO A 175 2.39 -2.15 -12.59
N ARG A 176 2.14 -3.26 -13.30
CA ARG A 176 1.31 -3.33 -14.52
C ARG A 176 -0.13 -2.81 -14.35
N ASN A 177 -0.48 -2.29 -13.17
CA ASN A 177 -1.80 -1.79 -12.79
C ASN A 177 -1.83 -0.30 -12.39
N LYS A 178 -0.77 0.47 -12.64
CA LYS A 178 -0.80 1.95 -12.54
C LYS A 178 -0.55 2.64 -13.89
N LEU A 179 -0.91 1.95 -14.98
CA LEU A 179 -0.91 2.51 -16.33
C LEU A 179 -2.26 3.20 -16.64
N PHE A 180 -2.77 3.99 -15.70
CA PHE A 180 -3.88 4.91 -15.97
C PHE A 180 -3.64 6.16 -15.12
N TYR A 181 -3.79 7.32 -15.76
CA TYR A 181 -3.51 8.67 -15.28
C TYR A 181 -2.08 9.17 -15.50
N TYR A 182 -1.69 9.27 -16.77
CA TYR A 182 -1.23 10.54 -17.34
C TYR A 182 -1.55 10.59 -18.85
N GLY A 183 -2.32 11.60 -19.28
CA GLY A 183 -2.13 12.26 -20.58
C GLY A 183 -3.16 12.05 -21.70
N GLY A 184 -4.02 13.04 -21.92
CA GLY A 184 -4.78 13.31 -23.15
C GLY A 184 -6.20 13.79 -22.82
N ALA A 185 -6.58 15.07 -22.93
CA ALA A 185 -6.07 16.20 -23.72
C ALA A 185 -6.00 17.49 -22.89
#